data_AF-A0A7J8JXB8-F1
#
_entry.id   AF-A0A7J8JXB8-F1
#
_cell.length_a   1.000
_cell.length_b   1.000
_cell.length_c   1.000
_cell.angle_alpha   90.00
_cell.angle_beta   90.00
_cell.angle_gamma   90.00
#
_symmetry.space_group_name_H-M   'P 1'
#
loop_
_entity.id
_entity.type
_entity.pdbx_description
1 polymer ?
#
loop_
_entity_poly.entity_id
_entity_poly.type
_entity_poly.pdbx_seq_one_letter_code
_entity_poly.pdbx_strand_id
1 'polypeptide(L)'
;MYNSGLSPATPTPAAPASPLTPTTPPAVTPATQAPPVAMVAPQTQPPAQQQPKKNLSLTREQMFAAQEMFKTANKVTRPEKALILGFMAGSRENPCPEQGAVVQIKLSEHTEDLPKADGQGSTAMLVDTVFEMNYTTGQWTRFKKYKPMANVS
;
A
#
# COMPACT_ATOMS: atom_id res chain seq x y z
N MET A 1 -57.78 -18.80 34.13
CA MET A 1 -57.50 -18.12 35.41
C MET A 1 -56.21 -17.32 35.25
N TYR A 2 -55.98 -16.28 36.09
CA TYR A 2 -54.77 -15.43 36.14
C TYR A 2 -54.19 -14.86 34.82
N ASN A 3 -54.37 -13.55 34.65
CA ASN A 3 -53.61 -12.70 33.71
C ASN A 3 -52.47 -12.02 34.47
N SER A 4 -51.22 -12.11 33.98
CA SER A 4 -50.07 -11.24 34.28
C SER A 4 -48.85 -11.69 33.43
N GLY A 5 -47.97 -10.81 32.92
CA GLY A 5 -48.07 -9.36 32.84
C GLY A 5 -46.80 -8.69 32.31
N LEU A 6 -46.99 -7.62 31.51
CA LEU A 6 -46.10 -6.45 31.29
C LEU A 6 -44.62 -6.65 30.93
N SER A 7 -44.27 -6.22 29.71
CA SER A 7 -42.90 -5.91 29.27
C SER A 7 -42.36 -4.61 29.91
N PRO A 8 -41.04 -4.50 30.16
CA PRO A 8 -40.36 -3.22 30.28
C PRO A 8 -39.62 -2.88 28.96
N ALA A 9 -40.04 -1.80 28.30
CA ALA A 9 -39.33 -1.22 27.15
C ALA A 9 -39.08 0.27 27.38
N THR A 10 -37.81 0.68 27.42
CA THR A 10 -37.36 2.03 27.83
C THR A 10 -35.96 2.33 27.27
N PRO A 11 -35.60 3.60 27.04
CA PRO A 11 -36.41 4.65 26.40
C PRO A 11 -35.62 5.39 25.28
N THR A 12 -36.33 6.07 24.38
CA THR A 12 -35.71 6.89 23.31
C THR A 12 -35.35 8.30 23.80
N PRO A 13 -34.14 8.81 23.54
CA PRO A 13 -33.87 10.25 23.49
C PRO A 13 -34.20 10.80 22.09
N ALA A 14 -34.92 11.92 22.00
CA ALA A 14 -35.26 12.56 20.74
C ALA A 14 -34.15 13.53 20.25
N ALA A 15 -34.06 13.72 18.93
CA ALA A 15 -33.34 14.82 18.29
C ALA A 15 -34.31 15.58 17.35
N PRO A 16 -34.22 16.92 17.25
CA PRO A 16 -35.29 17.73 16.68
C PRO A 16 -35.31 17.74 15.14
N ALA A 17 -36.52 17.82 14.59
CA ALA A 17 -36.75 18.22 13.20
C ALA A 17 -36.73 19.75 13.06
N SER A 18 -36.27 20.25 11.91
CA SER A 18 -36.35 21.67 11.53
C SER A 18 -37.16 21.81 10.22
N PRO A 19 -37.89 22.93 10.02
CA PRO A 19 -39.05 22.98 9.12
C PRO A 19 -38.77 23.49 7.69
N LEU A 20 -39.84 23.55 6.91
CA LEU A 20 -39.92 23.95 5.48
C LEU A 20 -40.73 25.27 5.34
N THR A 21 -40.83 25.95 4.20
CA THR A 21 -40.49 25.52 2.82
C THR A 21 -39.88 26.61 1.91
N PRO A 22 -40.54 27.75 1.59
CA PRO A 22 -40.46 28.23 0.20
C PRO A 22 -40.12 29.72 -0.02
N THR A 23 -39.56 30.02 -1.21
CA THR A 23 -39.86 31.27 -1.93
C THR A 23 -39.63 31.11 -3.44
N THR A 24 -40.63 31.41 -4.24
CA THR A 24 -40.54 31.61 -5.71
C THR A 24 -40.67 33.10 -6.05
N PRO A 25 -40.01 33.54 -7.13
CA PRO A 25 -40.66 34.47 -8.08
C PRO A 25 -40.80 33.88 -9.51
N PRO A 26 -41.55 34.53 -10.44
CA PRO A 26 -42.10 33.88 -11.64
C PRO A 26 -41.53 34.35 -13.01
N ALA A 27 -42.17 33.85 -14.08
CA ALA A 27 -42.06 34.10 -15.55
C ALA A 27 -41.87 35.58 -16.00
N VAL A 28 -41.53 35.95 -17.25
CA VAL A 28 -41.73 35.41 -18.63
C VAL A 28 -40.42 35.55 -19.49
N THR A 29 -40.25 35.47 -20.84
CA THR A 29 -41.07 35.54 -22.09
C THR A 29 -40.26 34.91 -23.27
N PRO A 30 -40.84 34.54 -24.44
CA PRO A 30 -40.09 33.90 -25.56
C PRO A 30 -39.85 34.79 -26.81
N ALA A 31 -38.72 34.62 -27.52
CA ALA A 31 -38.57 34.95 -28.96
C ALA A 31 -37.33 34.31 -29.64
N THR A 32 -37.57 33.38 -30.57
CA THR A 32 -37.04 33.31 -31.95
C THR A 32 -35.60 33.75 -32.29
N GLN A 33 -34.73 32.79 -32.68
CA GLN A 33 -34.01 32.78 -33.97
C GLN A 33 -33.23 31.47 -34.25
N ALA A 34 -33.01 31.17 -35.53
CA ALA A 34 -32.22 30.05 -36.08
C ALA A 34 -31.79 30.42 -37.53
N PRO A 35 -30.84 29.70 -38.19
CA PRO A 35 -29.95 28.66 -37.69
C PRO A 35 -28.63 29.29 -37.17
N PRO A 36 -27.44 29.34 -37.81
CA PRO A 36 -26.94 28.72 -39.04
C PRO A 36 -26.28 27.34 -38.80
N VAL A 37 -25.57 26.78 -39.79
CA VAL A 37 -24.65 25.64 -39.62
C VAL A 37 -23.21 26.12 -39.80
N ALA A 38 -22.36 25.99 -38.78
CA ALA A 38 -20.94 26.36 -38.84
C ALA A 38 -20.06 25.10 -38.83
N MET A 39 -19.43 24.80 -39.97
CA MET A 39 -18.52 23.67 -40.12
C MET A 39 -17.17 23.99 -39.45
N VAL A 40 -16.94 23.50 -38.23
CA VAL A 40 -15.64 23.60 -37.56
C VAL A 40 -14.93 22.26 -37.68
N ALA A 41 -13.78 22.25 -38.38
CA ALA A 41 -12.99 21.05 -38.58
C ALA A 41 -12.48 20.46 -37.24
N PRO A 42 -12.25 19.14 -37.15
CA PRO A 42 -11.57 18.56 -36.00
C PRO A 42 -10.16 19.14 -35.91
N GLN A 43 -9.95 20.11 -35.00
CA GLN A 43 -8.62 20.60 -34.70
C GLN A 43 -7.82 19.44 -34.08
N THR A 44 -6.85 18.94 -34.84
CA THR A 44 -5.80 18.07 -34.34
C THR A 44 -4.99 18.83 -33.30
N GLN A 45 -5.42 18.74 -32.04
CA GLN A 45 -4.58 19.12 -30.90
C GLN A 45 -3.23 18.41 -31.07
N PRO A 46 -2.09 19.12 -31.05
CA PRO A 46 -0.80 18.48 -31.04
C PRO A 46 -0.78 17.48 -29.87
N PRO A 47 -0.29 16.23 -30.06
CA PRO A 47 -0.17 15.30 -28.97
C PRO A 47 0.77 15.94 -27.94
N ALA A 48 0.19 16.39 -26.83
CA ALA A 48 0.94 17.05 -25.77
C ALA A 48 2.07 16.09 -25.38
N GLN A 49 3.32 16.52 -25.58
CA GLN A 49 4.48 15.72 -25.26
C GLN A 49 4.44 15.44 -23.77
N GLN A 50 3.96 14.24 -23.42
CA GLN A 50 4.01 13.74 -22.07
C GLN A 50 5.49 13.60 -21.75
N GLN A 51 6.05 14.62 -21.09
CA GLN A 51 7.30 14.48 -20.36
C GLN A 51 7.19 13.16 -19.59
N PRO A 52 8.15 12.23 -19.74
CA PRO A 52 8.06 10.94 -19.07
C PRO A 52 8.22 11.16 -17.57
N LYS A 53 7.10 11.48 -16.91
CA LYS A 53 6.84 11.19 -15.51
C LYS A 53 7.24 9.73 -15.37
N LYS A 54 8.30 9.49 -14.59
CA LYS A 54 8.97 8.20 -14.49
C LYS A 54 8.04 7.27 -13.70
N ASN A 55 7.02 6.76 -14.38
CA ASN A 55 6.01 5.87 -13.80
C ASN A 55 6.76 4.66 -13.26
N LEU A 56 6.70 4.50 -11.93
CA LEU A 56 7.43 3.50 -11.16
C LEU A 56 6.82 2.12 -11.42
N SER A 57 7.14 1.57 -12.59
CA SER A 57 6.61 0.31 -13.10
C SER A 57 7.60 -0.82 -12.86
N LEU A 58 7.21 -1.78 -12.03
CA LEU A 58 7.98 -3.01 -11.83
C LEU A 58 8.01 -3.83 -13.12
N THR A 59 9.18 -4.36 -13.49
CA THR A 59 9.27 -5.38 -14.54
C THR A 59 8.59 -6.68 -14.08
N ARG A 60 8.25 -7.58 -15.03
CA ARG A 60 7.68 -8.89 -14.70
C ARG A 60 8.58 -9.69 -13.75
N GLU A 61 9.89 -9.62 -13.94
CA GLU A 61 10.89 -10.27 -13.08
C GLU A 61 10.93 -9.65 -11.68
N GLN A 62 10.91 -8.31 -11.58
CA GLN A 62 10.86 -7.61 -10.29
C GLN A 62 9.58 -7.94 -9.53
N MET A 63 8.43 -8.01 -10.22
CA MET A 63 7.15 -8.43 -9.62
C MET A 63 7.20 -9.87 -9.09
N PHE A 64 7.79 -10.80 -9.85
CA PHE A 64 7.94 -12.19 -9.42
C PHE A 64 8.91 -12.33 -8.24
N ALA A 65 10.07 -11.64 -8.30
CA ALA A 65 11.04 -11.59 -7.21
C ALA A 65 10.43 -11.00 -5.93
N ALA A 66 9.61 -9.94 -6.04
CA ALA A 66 8.89 -9.36 -4.91
C ALA A 66 7.83 -10.31 -4.34
N GLN A 67 7.11 -11.08 -5.18
CA GLN A 67 6.15 -12.09 -4.69
C GLN A 67 6.85 -13.22 -3.91
N GLU A 68 7.87 -13.87 -4.47
CA GLU A 68 8.60 -14.94 -3.77
C GLU A 68 9.32 -14.43 -2.51
N MET A 69 9.77 -13.17 -2.52
CA MET A 69 10.26 -12.49 -1.32
C MET A 69 9.14 -12.36 -0.28
N PHE A 70 8.01 -11.72 -0.60
CA PHE A 70 6.93 -11.46 0.34
C PHE A 70 6.16 -12.70 0.83
N LYS A 71 6.21 -13.80 0.08
CA LYS A 71 5.68 -15.13 0.42
C LYS A 71 6.38 -15.76 1.63
N THR A 72 7.68 -15.52 1.79
CA THR A 72 8.46 -15.97 2.96
C THR A 72 8.62 -14.87 4.02
N ALA A 73 8.35 -13.61 3.67
CA ALA A 73 8.62 -12.45 4.50
C ALA A 73 7.61 -12.25 5.65
N ASN A 74 7.81 -12.99 6.74
CA ASN A 74 6.96 -12.97 7.93
C ASN A 74 7.14 -11.75 8.86
N LYS A 75 8.13 -10.87 8.61
CA LYS A 75 8.38 -9.67 9.44
C LYS A 75 8.06 -8.33 8.75
N VAL A 76 7.88 -8.33 7.43
CA VAL A 76 7.69 -7.07 6.66
C VAL A 76 6.25 -6.58 6.77
N THR A 77 6.09 -5.39 7.34
CA THR A 77 4.81 -4.69 7.46
C THR A 77 4.35 -4.08 6.12
N ARG A 78 3.10 -3.59 6.07
CA ARG A 78 2.54 -2.94 4.86
C ARG A 78 3.38 -1.75 4.34
N PRO A 79 3.82 -0.77 5.15
CA PRO A 79 4.67 0.32 4.65
C PRO A 79 6.02 -0.17 4.14
N GLU A 80 6.65 -1.16 4.80
CA GLU A 80 7.92 -1.74 4.33
C GLU A 80 7.77 -2.49 3.00
N LYS A 81 6.66 -3.22 2.79
CA LYS A 81 6.36 -3.84 1.47
C LYS A 81 6.21 -2.78 0.38
N ALA A 82 5.54 -1.67 0.67
CA ALA A 82 5.44 -0.54 -0.25
C ALA A 82 6.81 0.10 -0.54
N LEU A 83 7.69 0.21 0.47
CA LEU A 83 9.03 0.76 0.33
C LEU A 83 9.94 -0.10 -0.56
N ILE A 84 9.93 -1.42 -0.35
CA ILE A 84 10.65 -2.39 -1.19
C ILE A 84 10.15 -2.34 -2.64
N LEU A 85 8.82 -2.34 -2.85
CA LEU A 85 8.23 -2.23 -4.20
C LEU A 85 8.61 -0.91 -4.88
N GLY A 86 8.56 0.20 -4.15
CA GLY A 86 9.00 1.51 -4.63
C GLY A 86 10.47 1.50 -5.06
N PHE A 87 11.37 0.98 -4.22
CA PHE A 87 12.80 0.90 -4.52
C PHE A 87 13.09 0.00 -5.73
N MET A 88 12.47 -1.18 -5.80
CA MET A 88 12.60 -2.10 -6.94
C MET A 88 12.08 -1.48 -8.26
N ALA A 89 11.04 -0.65 -8.19
CA ALA A 89 10.53 0.12 -9.33
C ALA A 89 11.41 1.34 -9.72
N GLY A 90 12.46 1.66 -8.94
CA GLY A 90 13.42 2.72 -9.21
C GLY A 90 13.32 3.97 -8.32
N SER A 91 12.50 3.95 -7.27
CA SER A 91 12.38 5.06 -6.31
C SER A 91 13.68 5.24 -5.53
N ARG A 92 14.31 6.40 -5.70
CA ARG A 92 15.50 6.83 -4.94
C ARG A 92 15.17 7.84 -3.84
N GLU A 93 13.89 8.07 -3.60
CA GLU A 93 13.41 8.89 -2.48
C GLU A 93 13.51 8.08 -1.18
N ASN A 94 14.43 8.48 -0.30
CA ASN A 94 14.61 7.85 1.00
C ASN A 94 13.65 8.51 2.02
N PRO A 95 12.66 7.80 2.57
CA PRO A 95 11.74 8.36 3.57
C PRO A 95 12.40 8.55 4.95
N CYS A 96 13.57 7.92 5.18
CA CYS A 96 14.29 7.92 6.45
C CYS A 96 15.71 8.48 6.27
N PRO A 97 15.89 9.77 5.86
CA PRO A 97 17.23 10.35 5.65
C PRO A 97 18.09 10.36 6.93
N GLU A 98 17.45 10.41 8.11
CA GLU A 98 18.11 10.32 9.42
C GLU A 98 18.75 8.94 9.69
N GLN A 99 18.21 7.86 9.11
CA GLN A 99 18.82 6.53 9.17
C GLN A 99 19.95 6.35 8.14
N GLY A 100 20.30 7.40 7.40
CA GLY A 100 21.30 7.37 6.34
C GLY A 100 20.76 6.78 5.03
N ALA A 101 21.63 6.73 4.02
CA ALA A 101 21.26 6.32 2.66
C ALA A 101 21.20 4.79 2.45
N VAL A 102 21.30 3.98 3.50
CA VAL A 102 21.20 2.52 3.45
C VAL A 102 20.14 2.06 4.45
N VAL A 103 19.03 1.52 3.94
CA VAL A 103 17.93 1.03 4.76
C VAL A 103 17.92 -0.49 4.72
N GLN A 104 17.90 -1.13 5.90
CA GLN A 104 17.80 -2.58 6.06
C GLN A 104 16.41 -2.95 6.59
N ILE A 105 15.70 -3.80 5.85
CA ILE A 105 14.39 -4.33 6.23
C ILE A 105 14.52 -5.83 6.50
N LYS A 106 14.08 -6.29 7.68
CA LYS A 106 14.04 -7.72 7.97
C LYS A 106 12.88 -8.35 7.21
N LEU A 107 13.19 -9.22 6.25
CA LEU A 107 12.19 -9.95 5.48
C LEU A 107 11.51 -11.01 6.34
N SER A 108 12.32 -11.95 6.83
CA SER A 108 11.85 -13.12 7.57
C SER A 108 12.82 -13.46 8.69
N GLU A 109 12.29 -14.13 9.69
CA GLU A 109 13.00 -14.72 10.82
C GLU A 109 12.40 -16.11 11.02
N HIS A 110 13.24 -17.13 11.10
CA HIS A 110 12.79 -18.51 11.28
C HIS A 110 13.94 -19.37 11.82
N THR A 111 13.59 -20.55 12.34
CA THR A 111 14.56 -21.60 12.66
C THR A 111 14.89 -22.40 11.40
N GLU A 112 16.17 -22.61 11.13
CA GLU A 112 16.68 -23.56 10.15
C GLU A 112 17.64 -24.49 10.91
N ASP A 113 17.46 -25.80 10.81
CA ASP A 113 18.37 -26.77 11.43
C ASP A 113 19.54 -27.07 10.48
N LEU A 114 20.76 -26.87 10.97
CA LEU A 114 21.99 -27.07 10.20
C LEU A 114 22.76 -28.26 10.77
N PRO A 115 23.30 -29.17 9.94
CA PRO A 115 24.11 -30.29 10.43
C PRO A 115 25.33 -29.76 11.19
N LYS A 116 25.61 -30.31 12.38
CA LYS A 116 26.81 -29.98 13.15
C LYS A 116 28.05 -30.52 12.44
N ALA A 117 29.17 -29.79 12.52
CA ALA A 117 30.45 -30.21 11.96
C ALA A 117 30.98 -31.53 12.54
N ASP A 118 30.51 -31.91 13.74
CA ASP A 118 30.81 -33.16 14.43
C ASP A 118 30.09 -34.39 13.84
N GLY A 119 29.18 -34.19 12.87
CA GLY A 119 28.34 -35.25 12.30
C GLY A 119 27.18 -35.70 13.21
N GLN A 120 27.29 -35.54 14.53
CA GLN A 120 26.24 -35.91 15.48
C GLN A 120 25.10 -34.86 15.54
N GLY A 121 24.18 -34.94 14.58
CA GLY A 121 22.88 -34.26 14.59
C GLY A 121 22.89 -32.78 14.21
N SER A 122 21.71 -32.17 14.17
CA SER A 122 21.55 -30.76 13.79
C SER A 122 21.75 -29.79 14.96
N THR A 123 22.09 -28.55 14.65
CA THR A 123 21.97 -27.37 15.52
C THR A 123 20.94 -26.42 14.94
N ALA A 124 20.02 -25.95 15.76
CA ALA A 124 19.03 -24.97 15.35
C ALA A 124 19.68 -23.57 15.27
N MET A 125 19.61 -22.92 14.10
CA MET A 125 20.04 -21.53 13.94
C MET A 125 18.86 -20.63 13.56
N LEU A 126 18.88 -19.40 14.08
CA LEU A 126 17.92 -18.38 13.69
C LEU A 126 18.41 -17.72 12.41
N VAL A 127 17.61 -17.81 11.36
CA VAL A 127 17.90 -17.28 10.03
C VAL A 127 17.09 -16.02 9.79
N ASP A 128 17.76 -14.88 9.96
CA ASP A 128 17.25 -13.57 9.54
C ASP A 128 17.51 -13.39 8.05
N THR A 129 16.47 -13.34 7.21
CA THR A 129 16.63 -12.86 5.83
C THR A 129 16.45 -11.34 5.84
N VAL A 130 17.43 -10.59 5.34
CA VAL A 130 17.42 -9.13 5.29
C VAL A 130 17.43 -8.66 3.84
N PHE A 131 16.68 -7.59 3.56
CA PHE A 131 16.76 -6.82 2.32
C PHE A 131 17.40 -5.47 2.63
N GLU A 132 18.55 -5.21 2.03
CA GLU A 132 19.24 -3.93 2.14
C GLU A 132 19.04 -3.14 0.85
N MET A 133 18.66 -1.86 0.98
CA MET A 133 18.50 -0.96 -0.16
C MET A 133 19.34 0.31 0.04
N ASN A 134 20.20 0.60 -0.94
CA ASN A 134 21.17 1.68 -0.91
C ASN A 134 20.70 2.81 -1.86
N TYR A 135 20.13 3.87 -1.28
CA TYR A 135 19.54 4.99 -1.99
C TYR A 135 20.56 5.83 -2.78
N THR A 136 21.81 5.88 -2.33
CA THR A 136 22.90 6.57 -3.05
C THR A 136 23.20 5.93 -4.41
N THR A 137 23.23 4.60 -4.48
CA THR A 137 23.57 3.85 -5.70
C THR A 137 22.35 3.34 -6.46
N GLY A 138 21.19 3.22 -5.80
CA GLY A 138 20.01 2.53 -6.33
C GLY A 138 20.15 1.00 -6.35
N GLN A 139 21.18 0.44 -5.70
CA GLN A 139 21.36 -1.01 -5.60
C GLN A 139 20.63 -1.58 -4.38
N TRP A 140 20.18 -2.83 -4.48
CA TRP A 140 19.64 -3.60 -3.38
C TRP A 140 20.33 -4.96 -3.28
N THR A 141 20.41 -5.51 -2.08
CA THR A 141 20.91 -6.87 -1.83
C THR A 141 19.97 -7.62 -0.91
N ARG A 142 20.01 -8.96 -0.96
CA ARG A 142 19.26 -9.84 -0.07
C ARG A 142 20.19 -10.90 0.49
N PHE A 143 20.36 -10.94 1.81
CA PHE A 143 21.26 -11.89 2.48
C PHE A 143 20.56 -12.62 3.63
N LYS A 144 21.00 -13.86 3.90
CA LYS A 144 20.69 -14.58 5.14
C LYS A 144 21.75 -14.24 6.19
N LYS A 145 21.33 -13.89 7.39
CA LYS A 145 22.17 -13.71 8.57
C LYS A 145 21.83 -14.80 9.59
N TYR A 146 22.66 -15.83 9.62
CA TYR A 146 22.59 -16.90 10.60
C TYR A 146 23.01 -16.38 11.97
N LYS A 147 22.25 -16.71 13.00
CA LYS A 147 22.60 -16.53 14.40
C LYS A 147 22.47 -17.88 15.10
N PRO A 148 23.40 -18.27 15.99
CA PRO A 148 23.12 -19.39 16.88
C PRO A 148 21.88 -19.03 17.71
N MET A 149 20.89 -19.93 17.78
CA MET A 149 20.04 -19.92 18.97
C MET A 149 20.93 -20.39 20.10
N ALA A 150 21.28 -19.46 20.99
CA ALA A 150 22.02 -19.78 22.20
C ALA A 150 21.18 -20.76 23.00
N ASN A 151 21.60 -22.03 23.00
CA ASN A 151 20.96 -23.06 23.80
C ASN A 151 21.27 -22.72 25.26
N VAL A 152 20.30 -22.10 25.94
CA VAL A 152 20.39 -21.82 27.38
C VAL A 152 20.70 -23.15 28.07
N SER A 153 21.82 -23.15 28.79
CA SER A 153 22.52 -24.36 29.24
C SER A 153 22.04 -24.81 30.62
#